data_AF-A0A2E9DZU1-F1
#
_entry.id   AF-A0A2E9DZU1-F1
#
_cell.length_a   1.000
_cell.length_b   1.000
_cell.length_c   1.000
_cell.angle_alpha   90.00
_cell.angle_beta   90.00
_cell.angle_gamma   90.00
#
_symmetry.space_group_name_H-M   'P 1'
#
loop_
_entity.id
_entity.type
_entity.pdbx_description
1 polymer ?
#
loop_
_entity_poly.entity_id
_entity_poly.type
_entity_poly.pdbx_seq_one_letter_code
_entity_poly.pdbx_strand_id
1 'polypeptide(L)' 'DLKAQIVCWTLAMLPVYIIGTVWLAEYYGVDMAQAFEWGVEPFLIWDFAKIVVMALVTTKLWSYSQPE' A
#
# COMPACT_ATOMS: atom_id res chain seq x y z
N ASP A 1 17.44 -4.04 7.39
CA ASP A 1 16.37 -3.03 7.49
C ASP A 1 15.52 -2.88 6.23
N LEU A 2 16.04 -2.34 5.12
CA LEU A 2 15.23 -2.01 3.94
C LEU A 2 14.36 -3.15 3.39
N LYS A 3 14.88 -4.39 3.34
CA LYS A 3 14.08 -5.56 2.92
C LYS A 3 12.87 -5.81 3.83
N ALA A 4 13.06 -5.71 5.14
CA ALA A 4 11.97 -5.89 6.11
C ALA A 4 10.96 -4.74 6.03
N GLN A 5 11.43 -3.50 5.81
CA GLN A 5 10.57 -2.34 5.58
C GLN A 5 9.68 -2.51 4.34
N ILE A 6 10.26 -2.91 3.19
CA ILE A 6 9.50 -3.15 1.96
C ILE A 6 8.45 -4.24 2.16
N VAL A 7 8.81 -5.35 2.82
CA VAL A 7 7.86 -6.43 3.13
C VAL A 7 6.74 -5.93 4.05
N CYS A 8 7.09 -5.18 5.09
CA CYS A 8 6.13 -4.60 6.02
C CYS A 8 5.14 -3.67 5.32
N TRP A 9 5.64 -2.70 4.52
CA TRP A 9 4.80 -1.78 3.76
C TRP A 9 3.90 -2.50 2.77
N THR A 10 4.42 -3.54 2.10
CA THR A 10 3.63 -4.32 1.14
C THR A 10 2.51 -5.10 1.82
N LEU A 11 2.80 -5.77 2.94
CA LEU A 11 1.80 -6.53 3.68
C LEU A 11 0.75 -5.64 4.35
N ALA A 12 1.14 -4.44 4.79
CA ALA A 12 0.22 -3.47 5.39
C ALA A 12 -0.90 -3.02 4.43
N MET A 13 -0.69 -3.14 3.12
CA MET A 13 -1.70 -2.80 2.11
C MET A 13 -2.81 -3.84 1.97
N LEU A 14 -2.53 -5.12 2.25
CA LEU A 14 -3.49 -6.22 2.06
C LEU A 14 -4.84 -5.99 2.77
N PRO A 15 -4.90 -5.66 4.08
CA PRO A 15 -6.18 -5.43 4.73
C PRO A 15 -6.92 -4.21 4.15
N VAL A 16 -6.19 -3.18 3.72
CA VAL A 16 -6.78 -1.97 3.11
C VAL A 16 -7.47 -2.32 1.80
N TYR A 17 -6.80 -3.05 0.90
CA TYR A 17 -7.39 -3.41 -0.39
C TYR A 17 -8.48 -4.46 -0.26
N ILE A 18 -8.34 -5.46 0.62
CA ILE A 18 -9.37 -6.48 0.81
C ILE A 18 -10.65 -5.84 1.34
N ILE A 19 -10.56 -5.09 2.45
CA ILE A 19 -11.74 -4.47 3.08
C ILE A 19 -12.28 -3.34 2.20
N GLY A 20 -11.41 -2.53 1.62
CA GLY A 20 -11.79 -1.40 0.76
C GLY A 20 -12.51 -1.83 -0.51
N THR A 21 -12.04 -2.89 -1.19
CA THR A 21 -12.69 -3.41 -2.41
C THR A 21 -14.06 -3.99 -2.09
N VAL A 22 -14.17 -4.76 -1.01
CA VAL A 22 -15.46 -5.32 -0.56
C VAL A 22 -16.45 -4.21 -0.23
N TRP A 23 -16.00 -3.19 0.51
CA TRP A 23 -16.82 -2.04 0.86
C TRP A 23 -17.25 -1.26 -0.39
N LEU A 24 -16.34 -1.04 -1.34
CA LEU A 24 -16.61 -0.29 -2.56
C LEU A 24 -17.64 -1.02 -3.45
N ALA A 25 -17.51 -2.33 -3.58
CA ALA A 25 -18.46 -3.17 -4.31
C ALA A 25 -19.87 -3.07 -3.72
N GLU A 26 -19.98 -3.19 -2.39
CA GLU A 26 -21.27 -3.10 -1.68
C GLU A 26 -21.87 -1.69 -1.77
N TYR A 27 -21.06 -0.65 -1.57
CA TYR A 27 -21.54 0.73 -1.52
C TYR A 27 -22.04 1.23 -2.89
N TYR A 28 -21.35 0.87 -3.97
CA TYR A 28 -21.75 1.25 -5.34
C TYR A 28 -22.65 0.21 -6.02
N GLY A 29 -22.90 -0.95 -5.39
CA GLY A 29 -23.69 -2.03 -5.98
C GLY A 29 -23.08 -2.62 -7.24
N VAL A 30 -21.75 -2.63 -7.34
CA VAL A 30 -20.99 -3.10 -8.50
C VAL A 30 -20.36 -4.46 -8.20
N ASP A 31 -19.97 -5.21 -9.23
CA ASP A 31 -19.25 -6.46 -9.03
C ASP A 31 -17.83 -6.23 -8.47
N MET A 32 -17.23 -7.30 -7.97
CA MET A 32 -15.88 -7.26 -7.38
C MET A 32 -14.78 -6.94 -8.41
N ALA A 33 -14.98 -7.24 -9.70
CA ALA A 33 -13.99 -6.95 -10.74
C ALA A 33 -13.93 -5.44 -11.01
N GLN A 34 -15.10 -4.81 -11.16
CA GLN A 34 -15.21 -3.37 -11.34
C GLN A 34 -14.74 -2.59 -10.10
N ALA A 35 -15.07 -3.07 -8.90
CA ALA A 35 -14.55 -2.48 -7.66
C ALA A 35 -13.02 -2.59 -7.55
N PHE A 36 -12.43 -3.69 -8.05
CA PHE A 36 -10.99 -3.86 -8.10
C PHE A 36 -10.32 -2.90 -9.09
N GLU A 37 -10.87 -2.75 -10.30
CA GLU A 37 -10.37 -1.82 -11.32
C GLU A 37 -10.37 -0.37 -10.82
N TRP A 38 -11.38 0.04 -10.05
CA TRP A 38 -11.48 1.40 -9.53
C TRP A 38 -10.68 1.61 -8.24
N GLY A 39 -10.70 0.62 -7.35
CA GLY A 39 -10.22 0.73 -5.97
C GLY A 39 -8.82 0.19 -5.72
N VAL A 40 -8.26 -0.63 -6.63
CA VAL A 40 -6.97 -1.31 -6.43
C VAL A 40 -5.96 -0.92 -7.49
N GLU A 41 -6.28 -1.08 -8.77
CA GLU A 41 -5.32 -0.85 -9.86
C GLU A 41 -4.66 0.54 -9.86
N PRO A 42 -5.40 1.66 -9.80
CA PRO A 42 -4.76 2.99 -9.79
C PRO A 42 -3.95 3.23 -8.51
N PHE A 43 -4.36 2.65 -7.38
CA PHE A 43 -3.70 2.83 -6.10
C PHE A 43 -2.41 2.01 -5.99
N LEU A 44 -2.33 0.82 -6.61
CA LEU A 44 -1.10 0.03 -6.65
C LEU A 44 0.07 0.78 -7.28
N ILE A 45 -0.19 1.53 -8.36
CA ILE A 45 0.83 2.37 -9.02
C ILE A 45 1.32 3.46 -8.05
N TRP A 46 0.39 4.11 -7.36
CA TRP A 46 0.73 5.16 -6.41
C TRP A 46 1.46 4.61 -5.18
N ASP A 47 1.05 3.47 -4.66
CA ASP A 47 1.68 2.86 -3.51
C ASP A 47 3.09 2.37 -3.84
N PHE A 48 3.34 1.89 -5.05
CA PHE A 48 4.70 1.62 -5.53
C PHE A 48 5.56 2.90 -5.49
N ALA A 49 5.06 4.02 -6.00
CA ALA A 49 5.77 5.28 -5.95
C ALA A 49 6.03 5.73 -4.49
N LYS A 50 5.05 5.59 -3.59
CA LYS A 50 5.24 5.88 -2.16
C LYS A 50 6.30 4.99 -1.52
N ILE A 51 6.34 3.69 -1.83
CA ILE A 51 7.35 2.77 -1.31
C ILE A 51 8.75 3.17 -1.79
N VAL A 52 8.91 3.58 -3.05
CA VAL A 52 10.19 4.10 -3.56
C VAL A 52 10.61 5.37 -2.83
N VAL A 53 9.68 6.33 -2.66
CA VAL A 53 9.94 7.57 -1.93
C VAL A 53 10.31 7.25 -0.47
N MET A 54 9.55 6.40 0.20
CA MET A 54 9.83 5.99 1.57
C MET A 54 11.18 5.30 1.69
N ALA A 55 11.53 4.41 0.77
CA ALA A 55 12.85 3.76 0.75
C ALA A 55 13.99 4.78 0.61
N LEU A 56 13.83 5.83 -0.19
CA LEU A 56 14.83 6.90 -0.30
C LEU A 56 14.92 7.71 1.00
N VAL A 57 13.77 8.07 1.58
CA VAL A 57 13.71 8.81 2.85
C VAL A 57 14.36 8.00 3.98
N THR A 58 14.01 6.71 4.12
CA THR A 58 14.49 5.86 5.22
C THR A 58 15.93 5.37 5.05
N THR A 59 16.57 5.68 3.92
CA THR A 59 17.99 5.40 3.69
C THR A 59 18.88 6.64 3.67
N LYS A 60 18.31 7.83 3.48
CA LYS A 60 19.09 9.09 3.33
C LYS A 60 18.76 10.17 4.35
N LEU A 61 17.54 10.22 4.87
CA LEU A 61 17.06 11.32 5.70
C LEU A 61 16.74 10.88 7.13
N TRP A 62 16.27 9.65 7.31
CA TRP A 62 15.83 9.15 8.60
C TRP A 62 15.99 7.62 8.67
N SER A 63 16.10 7.03 9.87
CA SER A 63 16.18 5.58 10.05
C SER A 63 15.25 5.13 11.17
N TYR A 64 14.66 3.94 11.03
CA TYR A 64 13.87 3.30 12.08
C TYR A 64 14.73 2.78 13.24
N SER A 65 16.03 2.57 13.03
CA SER A 65 16.94 2.17 14.11
C SER A 65 17.11 3.33 15.10
N GLN A 66 16.94 3.05 16.40
CA GLN A 66 17.27 4.02 17.44
C GLN A 66 18.79 4.23 17.47
N PRO A 67 19.30 5.46 17.63
CA PRO A 67 20.69 5.65 18.01
C PRO A 67 20.88 5.00 19.38
N GLU A 68 21.84 4.08 19.49
CA GLU A 68 22.29 3.57 20.80
C GLU A 68 22.82 4.70 21.69
#